data_AF-A7RM85-F1
#
_entry.id   AF-A7RM85-F1
#
_cell.length_a   1.000
_cell.length_b   1.000
_cell.length_c   1.000
_cell.angle_alpha   90.00
_cell.angle_beta   90.00
_cell.angle_gamma   90.00
#
_symmetry.space_group_name_H-M   'P 1'
#
loop_
_entity.id
_entity.type
_entity.pdbx_description
1 polymer ?
#
loop_
_entity_poly.entity_id
_entity_poly.type
_entity_poly.pdbx_seq_one_letter_code
_entity_poly.pdbx_strand_id
1 'polypeptide(L)'
;YTFTTLGAVGKDGPSETLGYTGTPLEGKVVLSAGIQKWLVPRTSTYVIEAYGASGGNGTCNSGVGCNIGAWKLGGLGARIKGTFSLVKDQKIQILVGQKGQ
;
A
#
# COMPACT_ATOMS: atom_id res chain seq x y z
N TYR A 1 4.60 8.40 9.89
CA TYR A 1 3.34 7.66 9.74
C TYR A 1 3.58 6.55 8.74
N THR A 2 3.18 5.32 9.04
CA THR A 2 3.39 4.16 8.14
C THR A 2 2.06 3.47 7.94
N PHE A 3 1.49 3.63 6.75
CA PHE A 3 0.24 2.98 6.37
C PHE A 3 0.53 1.60 5.79
N THR A 4 -0.19 0.58 6.24
CA THR A 4 0.01 -0.81 5.85
C THR A 4 -1.30 -1.42 5.36
N THR A 5 -1.27 -2.68 4.95
CA THR A 5 -2.48 -3.45 4.61
C THR A 5 -3.34 -3.78 5.83
N LEU A 6 -2.88 -3.45 7.05
CA LEU A 6 -3.54 -3.82 8.32
C LEU A 6 -3.78 -5.33 8.45
N GLY A 7 -2.93 -6.14 7.81
CA GLY A 7 -3.04 -7.60 7.79
C GLY A 7 -3.99 -8.16 6.74
N ALA A 8 -4.66 -7.32 5.94
CA ALA A 8 -5.55 -7.77 4.87
C ALA A 8 -4.77 -8.50 3.76
N VAL A 9 -5.44 -9.45 3.12
CA VAL A 9 -4.97 -10.28 2.00
C VAL A 9 -6.14 -10.54 1.05
N GLY A 10 -5.83 -10.78 -0.23
CA GLY A 10 -6.85 -11.03 -1.27
C GLY A 10 -7.49 -9.76 -1.81
N LYS A 11 -8.71 -9.87 -2.35
CA LYS A 11 -9.38 -8.73 -3.01
C LYS A 11 -9.98 -7.71 -2.03
N ASP A 12 -10.30 -8.14 -0.81
CA ASP A 12 -11.00 -7.30 0.17
C ASP A 12 -9.98 -6.56 1.04
N GLY A 13 -10.20 -5.25 1.21
CA GLY A 13 -9.35 -4.42 2.06
C GLY A 13 -9.61 -4.65 3.56
N PRO A 14 -8.83 -3.99 4.44
CA PRO A 14 -8.96 -4.18 5.88
C PRO A 14 -10.30 -3.67 6.43
N SER A 15 -10.82 -4.40 7.42
CA SER A 15 -12.03 -4.05 8.18
C SER A 15 -11.74 -3.42 9.55
N GLU A 16 -10.51 -3.56 10.04
CA GLU A 16 -10.10 -3.21 11.41
C GLU A 16 -8.79 -2.40 11.38
N THR A 17 -8.58 -1.53 12.38
CA THR A 17 -7.35 -0.72 12.52
C THR A 17 -6.41 -1.21 13.63
N LEU A 18 -6.65 -2.40 14.19
CA LEU A 18 -5.86 -2.98 15.29
C LEU A 18 -4.34 -3.05 14.99
N GLY A 19 -3.96 -3.19 13.72
CA GLY A 19 -2.56 -3.15 13.30
C GLY A 19 -1.84 -1.81 13.55
N TYR A 20 -2.55 -0.77 13.98
CA TYR A 20 -2.00 0.52 14.37
C TYR A 20 -1.91 0.75 15.88
N THR A 21 -2.38 -0.16 16.73
CA THR A 21 -2.24 -0.05 18.19
C THR A 21 -0.78 0.13 18.59
N GLY A 22 -0.49 1.11 19.45
CA GLY A 22 0.85 1.48 19.88
C GLY A 22 1.65 2.28 18.85
N THR A 23 1.09 2.59 17.68
CA THR A 23 1.75 3.41 16.65
C THR A 23 1.22 4.85 16.63
N PRO A 24 1.92 5.80 15.99
CA PRO A 24 1.41 7.16 15.81
C PRO A 24 0.08 7.29 15.06
N LEU A 25 -0.41 6.22 14.41
CA LEU A 25 -1.68 6.15 13.69
C LEU A 25 -2.85 5.63 14.55
N GLU A 26 -2.58 5.14 15.76
CA GLU A 26 -3.62 4.67 16.67
C GLU A 26 -4.69 5.74 16.91
N GLY A 27 -5.97 5.36 16.74
CA GLY A 27 -7.11 6.26 16.89
C GLY A 27 -7.21 7.39 15.85
N LYS A 28 -6.31 7.47 14.86
CA LYS A 28 -6.26 8.56 13.86
C LYS A 28 -6.66 8.13 12.45
N VAL A 29 -6.90 6.84 12.23
CA VAL A 29 -7.31 6.28 10.95
C VAL A 29 -8.74 5.78 11.04
N VAL A 30 -9.58 6.21 10.11
CA VAL A 30 -10.94 5.70 9.93
C VAL A 30 -11.01 4.89 8.65
N LEU A 31 -11.46 3.64 8.73
CA LEU A 31 -11.64 2.78 7.57
C LEU A 31 -12.99 3.01 6.89
N SER A 32 -13.02 2.86 5.57
CA SER A 32 -14.22 2.94 4.76
C SER A 32 -14.02 2.09 3.51
N ALA A 33 -14.64 0.92 3.45
CA ALA A 33 -14.48 -0.03 2.34
C ALA A 33 -12.99 -0.33 2.02
N GLY A 34 -12.19 -0.63 3.04
CA GLY A 34 -10.75 -0.88 2.91
C GLY A 34 -9.87 0.37 2.71
N ILE A 35 -10.46 1.54 2.44
CA ILE A 35 -9.74 2.81 2.31
C ILE A 35 -9.48 3.40 3.69
N GLN A 36 -8.23 3.79 3.93
CA GLN A 36 -7.79 4.42 5.17
C GLN A 36 -7.89 5.94 5.04
N LYS A 37 -8.77 6.55 5.83
CA LYS A 37 -8.95 8.00 5.91
C LYS A 37 -8.13 8.53 7.08
N TRP A 38 -7.26 9.49 6.81
CA TRP A 38 -6.41 10.13 7.81
C TRP A 38 -6.52 11.65 7.71
N LEU A 39 -6.61 12.32 8.87
CA LEU A 39 -6.58 13.77 8.96
C LEU A 39 -5.16 14.25 9.21
N VAL A 40 -4.74 15.24 8.42
CA VAL A 40 -3.41 15.85 8.56
C VAL A 40 -3.33 16.57 9.91
N PRO A 41 -2.39 16.23 10.81
CA PRO A 41 -2.33 16.76 12.16
C PRO A 41 -1.79 18.19 12.23
N ARG A 42 -1.06 18.65 11.19
CA ARG A 42 -0.43 19.96 11.15
C ARG A 42 -0.20 20.44 9.71
N THR A 43 -0.45 21.71 9.44
CA THR A 43 -0.08 22.33 8.17
C THR A 43 1.44 22.33 8.01
N SER A 44 1.95 21.60 7.01
CA SER A 44 3.38 21.50 6.75
C SER A 44 3.68 20.84 5.40
N THR A 45 4.97 20.72 5.09
CA THR A 45 5.47 19.95 3.96
C THR A 45 5.72 18.52 4.41
N TYR A 46 5.06 17.57 3.75
CA TYR A 46 5.16 16.14 4.00
C TYR A 46 5.92 15.46 2.86
N VAL A 47 6.81 14.55 3.22
CA VAL A 47 7.40 13.61 2.27
C VAL A 47 6.59 12.33 2.33
N ILE A 48 6.01 11.95 1.19
CA ILE A 48 5.24 10.73 1.03
C ILE A 48 6.07 9.77 0.19
N GLU A 49 6.21 8.56 0.72
CA GLU A 49 6.91 7.46 0.07
C GLU A 49 5.97 6.27 -0.03
N ALA A 50 5.88 5.69 -1.23
CA ALA A 50 5.00 4.58 -1.55
C ALA A 50 5.80 3.46 -2.22
N TYR A 51 5.45 2.23 -1.84
CA TYR A 51 6.02 1.00 -2.39
C TYR A 51 4.89 0.24 -3.11
N GLY A 52 5.04 0.09 -4.42
CA GLY A 52 4.16 -0.70 -5.27
C GLY A 52 4.46 -2.19 -5.18
N ALA A 53 3.43 -3.01 -5.33
CA ALA A 53 3.53 -4.46 -5.26
C ALA A 53 4.46 -5.03 -6.34
N SER A 54 5.11 -6.16 -6.02
CA SER A 54 5.81 -6.98 -7.00
C SER A 54 4.84 -7.62 -7.98
N GLY A 55 5.32 -7.98 -9.16
CA GLY A 55 4.59 -8.87 -10.06
C GLY A 55 4.41 -10.26 -9.45
N GLY A 56 3.41 -11.00 -9.92
CA GLY A 56 3.27 -12.41 -9.60
C GLY A 56 4.38 -13.24 -10.24
N ASN A 57 4.85 -14.27 -9.54
CA ASN A 57 5.70 -15.29 -10.16
C ASN A 57 4.87 -16.08 -11.16
N GLY A 58 5.50 -16.55 -12.22
CA GLY A 58 4.82 -17.32 -13.26
C GLY A 58 5.73 -18.35 -13.90
N THR A 59 5.10 -19.29 -14.60
CA THR A 59 5.80 -20.20 -15.50
C THR A 59 5.74 -19.62 -16.89
N CYS A 60 6.88 -19.57 -17.58
CA CYS A 60 6.84 -19.13 -18.97
C CYS A 60 6.21 -20.22 -19.84
N ASN A 61 5.03 -19.92 -20.38
CA ASN A 61 4.28 -20.83 -21.23
C ASN A 61 4.39 -20.48 -22.73
N SER A 62 4.85 -19.27 -23.08
CA SER A 62 5.12 -18.82 -24.45
C SER A 62 5.85 -17.46 -24.45
N GLY A 63 6.77 -17.23 -25.38
CA GLY A 63 7.44 -15.94 -25.59
C GLY A 63 8.85 -16.04 -26.19
N VAL A 64 9.28 -15.02 -26.93
CA VAL A 64 10.64 -14.93 -27.51
C VAL A 64 11.66 -14.74 -26.38
N GLY A 65 12.68 -15.61 -26.32
CA GLY A 65 13.73 -15.56 -25.31
C GLY A 65 13.41 -16.24 -23.98
N CYS A 66 12.42 -17.15 -23.94
CA CYS A 66 12.09 -17.93 -22.75
C CYS A 66 12.19 -19.44 -23.01
N ASN A 67 12.64 -20.18 -21.98
CA ASN A 67 12.54 -21.64 -21.94
C ASN A 67 11.15 -22.03 -21.46
N ILE A 68 10.37 -22.72 -22.29
CA ILE A 68 9.00 -23.15 -21.93
C ILE A 68 9.05 -24.07 -20.71
N GLY A 69 8.22 -23.77 -19.70
CA GLY A 69 8.22 -24.47 -18.42
C GLY A 69 9.18 -23.88 -17.37
N ALA A 70 10.01 -22.89 -17.73
CA ALA A 70 10.90 -22.26 -16.75
C ALA A 70 10.14 -21.33 -15.80
N TRP A 71 10.49 -21.40 -14.51
CA TRP A 71 9.99 -20.50 -13.49
C TRP A 71 10.59 -19.10 -13.67
N LYS A 72 9.74 -18.07 -13.64
CA LYS A 72 10.15 -16.67 -13.74
C LYS A 72 9.61 -15.89 -12.55
N LEU A 73 10.51 -15.16 -11.91
CA LEU A 73 10.13 -14.25 -10.83
C LEU A 73 9.38 -13.05 -11.38
N GLY A 74 8.39 -12.59 -10.62
CA GLY A 74 7.71 -11.33 -10.91
C GLY A 74 8.66 -10.14 -10.79
N GLY A 75 8.31 -9.02 -11.42
CA GLY A 75 9.05 -7.77 -11.26
C GLY A 75 9.04 -7.30 -9.80
N LEU A 76 10.05 -6.53 -9.38
CA LEU A 76 10.24 -6.15 -7.97
C LEU A 76 9.21 -5.13 -7.43
N GLY A 77 8.40 -4.54 -8.30
CA GLY A 77 7.52 -3.42 -7.98
C GLY A 77 8.20 -2.07 -8.23
N ALA A 78 7.68 -1.01 -7.60
CA ALA A 78 8.17 0.35 -7.79
C ALA A 78 8.23 1.11 -6.46
N ARG A 79 9.17 2.04 -6.32
CA ARG A 79 9.25 2.97 -5.20
C ARG A 79 9.08 4.39 -5.74
N ILE A 80 8.12 5.13 -5.19
CA ILE A 80 7.86 6.53 -5.54
C ILE A 80 8.00 7.36 -4.27
N LYS A 81 8.67 8.50 -4.40
CA LYS A 81 8.84 9.48 -3.32
C LYS A 81 8.51 10.87 -3.85
N GLY A 82 7.68 11.59 -3.12
CA GLY A 82 7.26 12.94 -3.48
C GLY A 82 7.11 13.83 -2.25
N THR A 83 7.15 15.13 -2.47
CA THR A 83 7.01 16.15 -1.43
C THR A 83 5.75 16.94 -1.69
N PHE A 84 4.89 17.07 -0.67
CA PHE A 84 3.56 17.66 -0.77
C PHE A 84 3.33 18.66 0.36
N SER A 85 2.77 19.81 0.06
CA SER A 85 2.28 20.74 1.08
C SER A 85 0.87 20.34 1.48
N LEU A 86 0.68 19.96 2.75
CA LEU A 86 -0.62 19.56 3.30
C LEU A 86 -1.07 20.53 4.37
N VAL A 87 -2.38 20.74 4.47
CA VAL A 87 -3.00 21.63 5.45
C VAL A 87 -3.57 20.81 6.61
N LYS A 88 -3.50 21.33 7.84
CA LYS A 88 -4.13 20.72 9.01
C LYS A 88 -5.61 20.40 8.72
N ASP A 89 -6.06 19.24 9.20
CA ASP A 89 -7.42 18.73 9.07
C ASP A 89 -7.84 18.41 7.61
N GLN A 90 -6.92 18.53 6.65
CA GLN A 90 -7.12 17.98 5.31
C GLN A 90 -7.27 16.47 5.40
N LYS A 91 -8.31 15.94 4.75
CA LYS A 91 -8.56 14.50 4.67
C LYS A 91 -7.76 13.88 3.54
N ILE A 92 -6.91 12.94 3.88
CA ILE A 92 -6.16 12.12 2.92
C ILE A 92 -6.78 10.73 2.89
N GLN A 93 -7.03 10.23 1.69
CA GLN A 93 -7.49 8.86 1.46
C GLN A 93 -6.32 8.03 0.96
N ILE A 94 -6.05 6.93 1.66
CA ILE A 94 -4.89 6.08 1.42
C ILE A 94 -5.41 4.67 1.18
N LEU A 95 -5.14 4.15 0.00
CA LEU A 95 -5.41 2.77 -0.37
C LEU A 95 -4.08 2.04 -0.42
N VAL A 96 -3.89 1.08 0.49
CA VAL A 96 -2.71 0.23 0.52
C VAL A 96 -3.10 -1.11 -0.08
N GLY A 97 -2.57 -1.43 -1.26
CA GLY A 97 -2.86 -2.68 -1.94
C GLY A 97 -2.32 -3.88 -1.17
N GLN A 98 -3.19 -4.84 -0.89
CA GLN A 98 -2.82 -6.10 -0.26
C GLN A 98 -2.29 -7.14 -1.25
N LYS A 99 -1.53 -8.10 -0.74
CA LYS A 99 -1.07 -9.26 -1.51
C LYS A 99 -2.29 -10.04 -2.02
N GLY A 100 -2.26 -10.45 -3.29
CA GLY A 100 -3.23 -11.39 -3.85
C GLY A 100 -3.25 -12.73 -3.10
N GLN A 101 -4.38 -13.44 -3.21
CA GLN A 101 -4.57 -14.78 -2.65
C GLN A 101 -4.19 -15.85 -3.67
#